data_AF-A0A8D0KNB1-F1
#
_entry.id   AF-A0A8D0KNB1-F1
#
_cell.length_a   1.000
_cell.length_b   1.000
_cell.length_c   1.000
_cell.angle_alpha   90.00
_cell.angle_beta   90.00
_cell.angle_gamma   90.00
#
_symmetry.space_group_name_H-M   'P 1'
#
loop_
_entity.id
_entity.type
_entity.pdbx_description
1 polymer ?
#
loop_
_entity_poly.entity_id
_entity_poly.type
_entity_poly.pdbx_seq_one_letter_code
_entity_poly.pdbx_strand_id
1 'polypeptide(L)'
;MGGRRQWLGRNEDRAGGPFQILLLLLAITGGHSLEIRADAEVRAFVGEAVTLRCWFKTFFPVTEKLTVDWTYRPLTGGSLEPVFHYQADAYPAKQGTFRDRVSWAGDVARQDASITILNPTTDDNGTFTCAVKNPPDVEHNIPNTVLTVTQRGTTFQLTSAGLLSLLVFLPSAVVVTLLLVRMGKKSGLLKGRKKKASYKKSSIEVPDEKQMKKNHTDLKTKYHLKAIMTSSSHFALTGLH
;
A
#
# COMPACT_ATOMS: atom_id res chain seq x y z
N MET A 1 -96.17 -29.65 17.20
CA MET A 1 -95.83 -30.73 16.25
C MET A 1 -94.75 -30.17 15.33
N GLY A 2 -93.45 -30.43 15.46
CA GLY A 2 -92.77 -31.66 15.87
C GLY A 2 -92.50 -32.52 14.64
N GLY A 3 -91.31 -32.43 14.03
CA GLY A 3 -90.95 -33.26 12.86
C GLY A 3 -89.61 -32.94 12.21
N ARG A 4 -88.53 -33.32 12.89
CA ARG A 4 -87.12 -33.32 12.44
C ARG A 4 -86.91 -34.47 11.43
N ARG A 5 -86.12 -34.30 10.36
CA ARG A 5 -85.22 -35.35 9.82
C ARG A 5 -84.12 -34.79 8.89
N GLN A 6 -82.92 -34.97 9.40
CA GLN A 6 -81.55 -34.84 8.92
C GLN A 6 -81.27 -35.53 7.58
N TRP A 7 -80.38 -34.96 6.76
CA TRP A 7 -79.45 -35.72 5.92
C TRP A 7 -78.06 -35.05 5.93
N LEU A 8 -77.08 -35.82 6.40
CA LEU A 8 -75.65 -35.65 6.20
C LEU A 8 -75.30 -35.99 4.74
N GLY A 9 -74.38 -35.25 4.14
CA GLY A 9 -73.92 -35.56 2.77
C GLY A 9 -72.80 -34.65 2.28
N ARG A 10 -71.60 -34.89 2.80
CA ARG A 10 -70.27 -34.60 2.23
C ARG A 10 -70.26 -34.34 0.70
N ASN A 11 -69.59 -33.27 0.28
CA ASN A 11 -68.53 -33.31 -0.75
C ASN A 11 -67.85 -31.93 -0.84
N GLU A 12 -66.90 -31.75 0.08
CA GLU A 12 -65.80 -30.80 -0.03
C GLU A 12 -64.78 -31.37 -1.03
N ASP A 13 -65.07 -31.28 -2.33
CA ASP A 13 -64.09 -31.63 -3.38
C ASP A 13 -64.28 -30.66 -4.56
N ARG A 14 -63.94 -29.39 -4.34
CA ARG A 14 -63.78 -28.42 -5.43
C ARG A 14 -62.44 -28.72 -6.11
N ALA A 15 -62.41 -29.79 -6.90
CA ALA A 15 -61.29 -30.15 -7.76
C ALA A 15 -60.94 -28.94 -8.65
N GLY A 16 -59.78 -28.34 -8.41
CA GLY A 16 -59.22 -27.30 -9.27
C GLY A 16 -59.08 -27.85 -10.69
N GLY A 17 -59.82 -27.27 -11.64
CA GLY A 17 -59.80 -27.72 -13.03
C GLY A 17 -58.40 -27.63 -13.66
N PRO A 18 -58.19 -28.25 -14.84
CA PRO A 18 -56.89 -28.27 -15.53
C PRO A 18 -56.34 -26.86 -15.80
N PHE A 19 -57.21 -25.84 -15.88
CA PHE A 19 -56.84 -24.43 -15.96
C PHE A 19 -56.14 -23.89 -14.71
N GLN A 20 -56.56 -24.31 -13.50
CA GLN A 20 -55.92 -23.90 -12.24
C GLN A 20 -54.56 -24.56 -12.08
N ILE A 21 -54.43 -25.82 -12.49
CA ILE A 21 -53.15 -26.54 -12.53
C ILE A 21 -52.23 -25.93 -13.58
N LEU A 22 -52.73 -25.57 -14.77
CA LEU A 22 -51.96 -24.88 -15.81
C LEU A 22 -51.49 -23.48 -15.37
N LEU A 23 -52.34 -22.72 -14.67
CA LEU A 23 -51.97 -21.43 -14.06
C LEU A 23 -50.88 -21.58 -12.99
N LEU A 24 -50.96 -22.63 -12.17
CA LEU A 24 -49.91 -22.96 -11.20
C LEU A 24 -48.61 -23.43 -11.88
N LEU A 25 -48.70 -24.19 -12.98
CA LEU A 25 -47.53 -24.65 -13.75
C LEU A 25 -46.84 -23.51 -14.50
N LEU A 26 -47.59 -22.53 -15.03
CA LEU A 26 -47.04 -21.32 -15.65
C LEU A 26 -46.40 -20.38 -14.62
N ALA A 27 -46.81 -20.44 -13.34
CA ALA A 27 -46.17 -19.69 -12.26
C ALA A 27 -44.80 -20.26 -11.83
N ILE A 28 -44.40 -21.44 -12.33
CA ILE A 28 -43.11 -22.08 -12.05
C ILE A 28 -42.11 -21.82 -13.20
N THR A 29 -42.26 -20.72 -13.94
CA THR A 29 -41.13 -20.20 -14.72
C THR A 29 -40.11 -19.66 -13.74
N GLY A 30 -39.10 -20.46 -13.41
CA GLY A 30 -37.97 -20.03 -12.58
C GLY A 30 -37.42 -18.73 -13.14
N GLY A 31 -37.46 -17.66 -12.34
CA GLY A 31 -36.90 -16.38 -12.73
C GLY A 31 -35.44 -16.56 -13.09
N HIS A 32 -35.07 -16.19 -14.32
CA HIS A 32 -33.67 -16.12 -14.70
C HIS A 32 -33.02 -15.04 -13.84
N SER A 33 -32.05 -15.47 -13.04
CA SER A 33 -31.44 -14.66 -11.98
C SER A 33 -30.02 -14.29 -12.39
N LEU A 34 -29.72 -13.00 -12.34
CA LEU A 34 -28.36 -12.49 -12.45
C LEU A 34 -27.67 -12.64 -11.09
N GLU A 35 -26.59 -13.42 -11.07
CA GLU A 35 -25.74 -13.58 -9.89
C GLU A 35 -24.49 -12.73 -10.04
N ILE A 36 -24.21 -11.87 -9.05
CA ILE A 36 -23.00 -11.03 -9.03
C ILE A 36 -22.19 -11.40 -7.79
N ARG A 37 -20.87 -11.52 -7.99
CA ARG A 37 -19.89 -11.82 -6.96
C ARG A 37 -18.73 -10.85 -7.07
N ALA A 38 -18.16 -10.50 -5.93
CA ALA A 38 -16.99 -9.65 -5.82
C ALA A 38 -16.15 -10.10 -4.64
N ASP A 39 -14.89 -9.67 -4.60
CA ASP A 39 -14.03 -9.87 -3.44
C ASP A 39 -14.61 -9.07 -2.25
N ALA A 40 -14.80 -9.72 -1.09
CA ALA A 40 -15.42 -9.07 0.07
C ALA A 40 -14.49 -8.03 0.73
N GLU A 41 -13.18 -8.29 0.75
CA GLU A 41 -12.16 -7.40 1.29
C GLU A 41 -10.96 -7.38 0.34
N VAL A 42 -10.48 -6.19 0.00
CA VAL A 42 -9.30 -5.96 -0.82
C VAL A 42 -8.32 -5.09 -0.05
N ARG A 43 -7.06 -5.52 0.03
CA ARG A 43 -5.98 -4.74 0.63
C ARG A 43 -5.07 -4.18 -0.44
N ALA A 44 -4.77 -2.90 -0.33
CA ALA A 44 -3.90 -2.17 -1.24
C ALA A 44 -2.80 -1.43 -0.47
N PHE A 45 -1.76 -1.05 -1.19
CA PHE A 45 -0.73 -0.17 -0.69
C PHE A 45 -0.85 1.21 -1.32
N VAL A 46 -0.50 2.24 -0.54
CA VAL A 46 -0.54 3.62 -1.04
C VAL A 46 0.30 3.76 -2.31
N GLY A 47 -0.30 4.34 -3.35
CA GLY A 47 0.34 4.54 -4.65
C GLY A 47 0.38 3.32 -5.56
N GLU A 48 0.02 2.12 -5.09
CA GLU A 48 0.03 0.90 -5.90
C GLU A 48 -1.35 0.62 -6.47
N ALA A 49 -1.45 0.55 -7.80
CA ALA A 49 -2.72 0.28 -8.47
C ALA A 49 -3.33 -1.03 -7.96
N VAL A 50 -4.64 -1.00 -7.69
CA VAL A 50 -5.38 -2.14 -7.14
C VAL A 50 -6.63 -2.41 -7.98
N THR A 51 -6.88 -3.68 -8.27
CA THR A 51 -8.07 -4.12 -9.01
C THR A 51 -9.14 -4.59 -8.05
N LEU A 52 -10.33 -4.01 -8.14
CA LEU A 52 -11.54 -4.50 -7.48
C LEU A 52 -12.22 -5.49 -8.42
N ARG A 53 -12.22 -6.77 -8.05
CA ARG A 53 -12.78 -7.83 -8.89
C ARG A 53 -14.29 -7.93 -8.70
N CYS A 54 -15.00 -7.97 -9.81
CA CYS A 54 -16.43 -8.24 -9.86
C CYS A 54 -16.71 -9.15 -11.04
N TRP A 55 -17.36 -10.29 -10.80
CA TRP A 55 -17.79 -11.23 -11.83
C TRP A 55 -19.28 -11.48 -11.70
N PHE A 56 -19.94 -11.61 -12.84
CA PHE A 56 -21.36 -11.92 -12.88
C PHE A 56 -21.63 -13.22 -13.62
N LYS A 57 -22.82 -13.78 -13.44
CA LYS A 57 -23.33 -14.90 -14.21
C LYS A 57 -24.73 -14.57 -14.66
N THR A 58 -24.94 -14.60 -15.97
CA THR A 58 -26.20 -14.28 -16.65
C THR A 58 -26.62 -15.45 -17.54
N PHE A 59 -27.92 -15.66 -17.67
CA PHE A 59 -28.49 -16.67 -18.56
C PHE A 59 -28.82 -16.12 -19.95
N PHE A 60 -28.99 -14.79 -20.05
CA PHE A 60 -29.22 -14.13 -21.33
C PHE A 60 -27.92 -13.67 -21.96
N PRO A 61 -27.87 -13.55 -23.30
CA PRO A 61 -26.73 -12.98 -24.00
C PRO A 61 -26.41 -11.57 -23.47
N VAL A 62 -25.12 -11.28 -23.32
CA VAL A 62 -24.65 -9.92 -23.04
C VAL A 62 -24.85 -9.07 -24.29
N THR A 63 -25.53 -7.93 -24.14
CA THR A 63 -25.83 -6.99 -25.24
C THR A 63 -25.40 -5.57 -24.86
N GLU A 64 -25.50 -4.62 -25.79
CA GLU A 64 -25.24 -3.18 -25.53
C GLU A 64 -26.16 -2.56 -24.47
N LYS A 65 -27.26 -3.25 -24.11
CA LYS A 65 -28.17 -2.85 -23.03
C LYS A 65 -27.63 -3.20 -21.64
N LEU A 66 -26.58 -4.03 -21.56
CA LEU A 66 -25.96 -4.36 -20.28
C LEU A 66 -25.30 -3.11 -19.70
N THR A 67 -25.53 -2.88 -18.41
CA THR A 67 -24.88 -1.80 -17.67
C THR A 67 -24.09 -2.36 -16.48
N VAL A 68 -22.96 -1.73 -16.19
CA VAL A 68 -22.20 -1.94 -14.95
C VAL A 68 -22.04 -0.61 -14.26
N ASP A 69 -22.45 -0.54 -13.00
CA ASP A 69 -22.30 0.63 -12.15
C ASP A 69 -21.42 0.27 -10.95
N TRP A 70 -20.34 1.03 -10.77
CA TRP A 70 -19.59 1.01 -9.53
C TRP A 70 -19.87 2.27 -8.74
N THR A 71 -20.11 2.08 -7.45
CA THR A 71 -20.33 3.17 -6.50
C THR A 71 -19.46 3.00 -5.27
N TYR A 72 -19.19 4.10 -4.59
CA TYR A 72 -18.33 4.18 -3.41
C TYR A 72 -19.06 4.80 -2.23
N ARG A 73 -18.79 4.28 -1.04
CA ARG A 73 -19.21 4.86 0.23
C ARG A 73 -17.98 5.01 1.14
N PRO A 74 -17.70 6.23 1.65
CA PRO A 74 -16.62 6.45 2.60
C PRO A 74 -16.79 5.67 3.91
N LEU A 75 -15.67 5.34 4.57
CA LEU A 75 -15.66 4.68 5.88
C LEU A 75 -16.42 5.49 6.96
N THR A 76 -16.39 6.82 6.86
CA THR A 76 -17.11 7.74 7.76
C THR A 76 -18.63 7.70 7.57
N GLY A 77 -19.12 6.95 6.58
CA GLY A 77 -20.48 7.03 6.10
C GLY A 77 -20.68 8.25 5.18
N GLY A 78 -21.93 8.44 4.75
CA GLY A 78 -22.31 9.52 3.83
C GLY A 78 -23.12 9.06 2.62
N SER A 79 -23.24 9.94 1.63
CA SER A 79 -23.90 9.66 0.35
C SER A 79 -23.07 8.69 -0.50
N LEU A 80 -23.75 7.90 -1.32
CA LEU A 80 -23.13 7.05 -2.33
C LEU A 80 -22.55 7.93 -3.46
N GLU A 81 -21.31 7.70 -3.84
CA GLU A 81 -20.63 8.41 -4.94
C GLU A 81 -20.50 7.48 -6.17
N PRO A 82 -20.90 7.90 -7.37
CA PRO A 82 -20.64 7.12 -8.58
C PRO A 82 -19.16 7.18 -8.94
N VAL A 83 -18.51 6.03 -9.14
CA VAL A 83 -17.07 5.98 -9.49
C VAL A 83 -16.81 5.54 -10.92
N PHE A 84 -17.69 4.72 -11.49
CA PHE A 84 -17.55 4.22 -12.84
C PHE A 84 -18.89 3.71 -13.38
N HIS A 85 -19.12 3.93 -14.68
CA HIS A 85 -20.27 3.41 -15.41
C HIS A 85 -19.80 2.74 -16.71
N TYR A 86 -20.41 1.63 -17.09
CA TYR A 86 -20.23 1.00 -18.39
C TYR A 86 -21.58 0.81 -19.07
N GLN A 87 -21.64 1.21 -20.34
CA GLN A 87 -22.74 0.88 -21.25
C GLN A 87 -22.22 0.95 -22.69
N ALA A 88 -21.96 -0.21 -23.29
CA ALA A 88 -21.23 -0.39 -24.56
C ALA A 88 -19.77 0.14 -24.56
N ASP A 89 -19.49 1.20 -23.80
CA ASP A 89 -18.20 1.81 -23.55
C ASP A 89 -18.00 2.10 -22.06
N ALA A 90 -16.74 2.34 -21.68
CA ALA A 90 -16.33 2.68 -20.32
C ALA A 90 -16.42 4.19 -20.04
N TYR A 91 -17.09 4.56 -18.95
CA TYR A 91 -17.27 5.93 -18.50
C TYR A 91 -16.82 6.08 -17.03
N PRO A 92 -15.51 6.32 -16.79
CA PRO A 92 -15.02 6.69 -15.46
C PRO A 92 -15.67 7.99 -14.95
N ALA A 93 -15.79 8.13 -13.64
CA ALA A 93 -16.32 9.34 -13.02
C ALA A 93 -15.46 10.57 -13.40
N LYS A 94 -16.15 11.62 -13.88
CA LYS A 94 -15.52 12.90 -14.28
C LYS A 94 -15.39 13.89 -13.13
N GLN A 95 -15.94 13.57 -11.96
CA GLN A 95 -15.99 14.41 -10.76
C GLN A 95 -15.90 13.52 -9.53
N GLY A 96 -15.70 14.14 -8.36
CA GLY A 96 -15.62 13.43 -7.08
C GLY A 96 -14.23 12.90 -6.75
N THR A 97 -14.18 12.07 -5.71
CA THR A 97 -12.97 11.54 -5.05
C THR A 97 -12.12 10.71 -6.02
N PHE A 98 -12.77 9.96 -6.91
CA PHE A 98 -12.12 8.99 -7.80
C PHE A 98 -11.89 9.49 -9.23
N ARG A 99 -12.09 10.78 -9.47
CA ARG A 99 -11.87 11.42 -10.77
C ARG A 99 -10.46 11.11 -11.30
N ASP A 100 -10.37 10.71 -12.57
CA ASP A 100 -9.12 10.44 -13.30
C ASP A 100 -8.25 9.32 -12.68
N ARG A 101 -8.79 8.56 -11.69
CA ARG A 101 -8.07 7.48 -10.98
C ARG A 101 -8.72 6.12 -11.13
N VAL A 102 -9.75 5.97 -11.96
CA VAL A 102 -10.41 4.68 -12.21
C VAL A 102 -10.25 4.30 -13.67
N SER A 103 -9.88 3.05 -13.91
CA SER A 103 -9.76 2.46 -15.23
C SER A 103 -10.53 1.15 -15.33
N TRP A 104 -11.02 0.86 -16.53
CA TRP A 104 -11.73 -0.39 -16.81
C TRP A 104 -10.74 -1.56 -16.86
N ALA A 105 -11.03 -2.62 -16.12
CA ALA A 105 -10.22 -3.85 -16.08
C ALA A 105 -11.00 -5.10 -16.52
N GLY A 106 -12.32 -4.98 -16.65
CA GLY A 106 -13.22 -6.08 -16.98
C GLY A 106 -13.33 -6.39 -18.47
N ASP A 107 -14.12 -7.41 -18.75
CA ASP A 107 -14.55 -7.83 -20.08
C ASP A 107 -15.95 -8.42 -19.94
N VAL A 108 -16.96 -7.62 -20.30
CA VAL A 108 -18.37 -8.01 -20.12
C VAL A 108 -18.74 -9.24 -20.95
N ALA A 109 -18.05 -9.49 -22.08
CA ALA A 109 -18.28 -10.70 -22.88
C ALA A 109 -17.78 -11.95 -22.15
N ARG A 110 -16.81 -11.79 -21.24
CA ARG A 110 -16.30 -12.84 -20.34
C ARG A 110 -16.92 -12.77 -18.94
N GLN A 111 -18.02 -12.02 -18.80
CA GLN A 111 -18.75 -11.81 -17.55
C GLN A 111 -17.90 -11.21 -16.41
N ASP A 112 -16.93 -10.38 -16.79
CA ASP A 112 -16.03 -9.68 -15.87
C ASP A 112 -16.36 -8.17 -15.87
N ALA A 113 -16.66 -7.65 -14.68
CA ALA A 113 -17.09 -6.29 -14.41
C ALA A 113 -16.06 -5.50 -13.57
N SER A 114 -14.80 -5.95 -13.54
CA SER A 114 -13.76 -5.41 -12.67
C SER A 114 -13.28 -4.00 -13.06
N ILE A 115 -12.86 -3.22 -12.05
CA ILE A 115 -12.22 -1.91 -12.24
C ILE A 115 -10.88 -1.86 -11.52
N THR A 116 -9.99 -0.98 -11.98
CA THR A 116 -8.71 -0.71 -11.32
C THR A 116 -8.67 0.73 -10.81
N ILE A 117 -8.34 0.88 -9.53
CA ILE A 117 -8.08 2.16 -8.87
C ILE A 117 -6.58 2.43 -8.96
N LEU A 118 -6.23 3.60 -9.50
CA LEU A 118 -4.88 4.09 -9.71
C LEU A 118 -4.47 4.99 -8.55
N ASN A 119 -3.21 4.83 -8.09
CA ASN A 119 -2.63 5.62 -7.00
C ASN A 119 -3.57 5.76 -5.78
N PRO A 120 -4.02 4.65 -5.16
CA PRO A 120 -4.89 4.71 -4.00
C PRO A 120 -4.17 5.34 -2.80
N THR A 121 -4.94 5.97 -1.93
CA THR A 121 -4.51 6.65 -0.71
C THR A 121 -5.29 6.12 0.49
N THR A 122 -4.86 6.43 1.71
CA THR A 122 -5.57 6.00 2.92
C THR A 122 -6.96 6.62 3.06
N ASP A 123 -7.21 7.74 2.40
CA ASP A 123 -8.50 8.43 2.42
C ASP A 123 -9.52 7.74 1.50
N ASP A 124 -9.05 6.89 0.58
CA ASP A 124 -9.89 6.09 -0.32
C ASP A 124 -10.49 4.86 0.38
N ASN A 125 -10.18 4.65 1.67
CA ASN A 125 -10.75 3.57 2.45
C ASN A 125 -12.28 3.68 2.47
N GLY A 126 -12.96 2.60 2.09
CA GLY A 126 -14.41 2.62 2.00
C GLY A 126 -14.97 1.31 1.46
N THR A 127 -16.27 1.36 1.20
CA THR A 127 -17.01 0.24 0.62
C THR A 127 -17.37 0.59 -0.82
N PHE A 128 -16.96 -0.28 -1.73
CA PHE A 128 -17.35 -0.24 -3.14
C PHE A 128 -18.47 -1.22 -3.39
N THR A 129 -19.38 -0.87 -4.29
CA THR A 129 -20.52 -1.70 -4.67
C THR A 129 -20.53 -1.84 -6.18
N CYS A 130 -20.59 -3.09 -6.66
CA CYS A 130 -20.69 -3.43 -8.07
C CYS A 130 -22.14 -3.86 -8.38
N ALA A 131 -22.85 -3.08 -9.19
CA ALA A 131 -24.18 -3.40 -9.67
C ALA A 131 -24.12 -3.69 -11.18
N VAL A 132 -24.68 -4.81 -11.60
CA VAL A 132 -24.73 -5.22 -13.00
C VAL A 132 -26.18 -5.40 -13.38
N LYS A 133 -26.57 -4.94 -14.57
CA LYS A 133 -27.92 -5.14 -15.11
C LYS A 133 -27.81 -5.70 -16.52
N ASN A 134 -28.43 -6.83 -16.77
CA ASN A 134 -28.53 -7.42 -18.10
C ASN A 134 -30.00 -7.77 -18.42
N PRO A 135 -30.83 -6.82 -18.87
CA PRO A 135 -32.23 -7.10 -19.15
C PRO A 135 -32.41 -8.25 -20.16
N PRO A 136 -33.35 -9.18 -19.95
CA PRO A 136 -34.42 -9.15 -18.95
C PRO A 136 -34.08 -9.83 -17.60
N ASP A 137 -32.81 -10.15 -17.32
CA ASP A 137 -32.46 -10.70 -16.01
C ASP A 137 -32.81 -9.75 -14.87
N VAL A 138 -33.25 -10.33 -13.76
CA VAL A 138 -33.45 -9.61 -12.50
C VAL A 138 -32.25 -9.89 -11.60
N GLU A 139 -31.61 -8.82 -11.14
CA GLU A 139 -30.53 -8.85 -10.15
C GLU A 139 -31.09 -9.23 -8.77
N HIS A 140 -30.50 -10.23 -8.13
CA HIS A 140 -30.94 -10.70 -6.80
C HIS A 140 -29.99 -10.31 -5.67
N ASN A 141 -28.73 -9.99 -5.98
CA ASN A 141 -27.70 -9.66 -5.00
C ASN A 141 -26.77 -8.58 -5.54
N ILE A 142 -26.47 -7.59 -4.69
CA ILE A 142 -25.53 -6.51 -4.99
C ILE A 142 -24.35 -6.65 -4.00
N PRO A 143 -23.21 -7.21 -4.43
CA PRO A 143 -22.07 -7.43 -3.54
C PRO A 143 -21.34 -6.12 -3.21
N ASN A 144 -20.76 -6.11 -2.02
CA ASN A 144 -19.93 -5.02 -1.52
C ASN A 144 -18.48 -5.49 -1.33
N THR A 145 -17.53 -4.63 -1.65
CA THR A 145 -16.09 -4.83 -1.50
C THR A 145 -15.53 -3.76 -0.57
N VAL A 146 -14.94 -4.17 0.55
CA VAL A 146 -14.25 -3.25 1.46
C VAL A 146 -12.81 -3.06 1.01
N LEU A 147 -12.44 -1.83 0.65
CA LEU A 147 -11.06 -1.48 0.29
C LEU A 147 -10.33 -0.94 1.52
N THR A 148 -9.20 -1.56 1.87
CA THR A 148 -8.29 -1.10 2.92
C THR A 148 -6.92 -0.80 2.34
N VAL A 149 -6.58 0.48 2.26
CA VAL A 149 -5.30 1.00 1.79
C VAL A 149 -4.40 1.24 2.99
N THR A 150 -3.19 0.66 2.95
CA THR A 150 -2.20 0.79 4.03
C THR A 150 -0.87 1.30 3.49
N GLN A 151 -0.08 1.95 4.33
CA GLN A 151 1.30 2.29 3.99
C GLN A 151 2.15 1.00 3.98
N ARG A 152 3.12 0.91 3.06
CA ARG A 152 4.16 -0.13 3.19
C ARG A 152 5.00 0.18 4.42
N GLY A 153 4.71 -0.49 5.53
CA GLY A 153 5.66 -0.57 6.63
C GLY A 153 6.85 -1.41 6.20
N THR A 154 8.07 -1.00 6.53
CA THR A 154 9.18 -1.94 6.62
C THR A 154 8.89 -2.87 7.79
N THR A 155 8.06 -3.89 7.59
CA THR A 155 7.87 -4.94 8.59
C THR A 155 9.22 -5.63 8.70
N PHE A 156 10.01 -5.25 9.70
CA PHE A 156 11.21 -5.97 10.06
C PHE A 156 10.74 -7.28 10.71
N GLN A 157 10.38 -8.23 9.86
CA GLN A 157 10.03 -9.58 10.26
C GLN A 157 11.34 -10.24 10.68
N LEU A 158 11.75 -9.95 11.92
CA LEU A 158 12.83 -10.69 12.56
C LEU A 158 12.36 -12.12 12.68
N THR A 159 12.98 -12.99 11.88
CA THR A 159 12.85 -14.42 12.08
C THR A 159 13.29 -14.77 13.51
N SER A 160 12.78 -15.87 14.06
CA SER A 160 13.23 -16.37 15.37
C SER A 160 14.76 -16.49 15.43
N ALA A 161 15.39 -16.91 14.33
CA ALA A 161 16.85 -16.92 14.18
C ALA A 161 17.47 -15.52 14.22
N GLY A 162 16.88 -14.52 13.57
CA GLY A 162 17.33 -13.12 13.63
C GLY A 162 17.27 -12.54 15.05
N LEU A 163 16.23 -12.88 15.81
CA LEU A 163 16.09 -12.45 17.21
C LEU A 163 17.13 -13.11 18.12
N LEU A 164 17.35 -14.43 17.98
CA LEU A 164 18.38 -15.16 18.73
C LEU A 164 19.78 -14.67 18.39
N SER A 165 20.04 -14.41 17.11
CA SER A 165 21.28 -13.80 16.63
C SER A 165 21.51 -12.46 17.33
N LEU A 166 20.51 -11.56 17.32
CA LEU A 166 20.61 -10.26 17.99
C LEU A 166 20.91 -10.40 19.50
N LEU A 167 20.26 -11.34 20.18
CA LEU A 167 20.48 -11.60 21.61
C LEU A 167 21.87 -12.14 21.96
N VAL A 168 22.53 -12.85 21.05
CA VAL A 168 23.87 -13.42 21.28
C VAL A 168 24.97 -12.47 20.83
N PHE A 169 24.84 -11.88 19.64
CA PHE A 169 25.87 -11.03 19.06
C PHE A 169 25.95 -9.65 19.71
N LEU A 170 24.83 -9.05 20.14
CA LEU A 170 24.87 -7.76 20.84
C LEU A 170 25.67 -7.79 22.15
N PRO A 171 25.40 -8.68 23.13
CA PRO A 171 26.18 -8.70 24.38
C PRO A 171 27.63 -9.10 24.15
N SER A 172 27.90 -10.02 23.21
CA SER A 172 29.27 -10.38 22.82
C SER A 172 30.04 -9.17 22.28
N ALA A 173 29.45 -8.41 21.36
CA ALA A 173 30.04 -7.20 20.80
C ALA A 173 30.27 -6.13 21.88
N VAL A 174 29.35 -5.97 22.83
CA VAL A 174 29.51 -5.05 23.98
C VAL A 174 30.70 -5.48 24.85
N VAL A 175 30.81 -6.76 25.18
CA VAL A 175 31.93 -7.27 25.99
C VAL A 175 33.26 -7.06 25.26
N VAL A 176 33.35 -7.42 23.98
CA VAL A 176 34.57 -7.21 23.18
C VAL A 176 34.94 -5.72 23.13
N THR A 177 33.97 -4.84 22.90
CA THR A 177 34.20 -3.38 22.89
C THR A 177 34.68 -2.89 24.26
N LEU A 178 34.08 -3.35 25.36
CA LEU A 178 34.52 -3.02 26.71
C LEU A 178 35.93 -3.52 27.01
N LEU A 179 36.31 -4.70 26.53
CA LEU A 179 37.67 -5.23 26.66
C LEU A 179 38.66 -4.41 25.83
N LEU A 180 38.33 -4.06 24.59
CA LEU A 180 39.14 -3.20 23.74
C LEU A 180 39.34 -1.80 24.36
N VAL A 181 38.28 -1.21 24.94
CA VAL A 181 38.37 0.07 25.65
C VAL A 181 39.24 -0.03 26.91
N ARG A 182 39.12 -1.12 27.68
CA ARG A 182 39.97 -1.34 28.87
C ARG A 182 41.44 -1.57 28.49
N MET A 183 41.70 -2.32 27.43
CA MET A 183 43.05 -2.52 26.89
C MET A 183 43.62 -1.24 26.27
N GLY A 184 42.79 -0.42 25.62
CA GLY A 184 43.15 0.92 25.11
C GLY A 184 43.45 1.92 26.23
N LYS A 185 42.69 1.89 27.33
CA LYS A 185 42.99 2.67 28.55
C LYS A 185 44.28 2.21 29.24
N LYS A 186 44.60 0.91 29.19
CA LYS A 186 45.84 0.34 29.76
C LYS A 186 47.06 0.54 28.84
N SER A 187 46.85 0.66 27.53
CA SER A 187 47.90 0.85 26.51
C SER A 187 48.07 2.30 26.05
N GLY A 188 47.46 3.27 26.75
CA GLY A 188 47.83 4.70 26.70
C GLY A 188 49.29 5.01 27.09
N LEU A 189 50.17 4.01 27.14
CA LEU A 189 51.61 4.11 27.26
C LEU A 189 52.37 3.79 25.95
N LEU A 190 51.68 3.54 24.84
CA LEU A 190 52.30 3.41 23.52
C LEU A 190 51.91 4.57 22.58
N LYS A 191 52.00 5.81 23.09
CA LYS A 191 52.41 6.94 22.24
C LYS A 191 53.93 7.04 22.36
N GLY A 192 54.60 6.76 21.25
CA GLY A 192 55.98 6.25 21.20
C GLY A 192 57.03 7.09 21.93
N ARG A 193 57.92 6.38 22.64
CA ARG A 193 59.19 6.92 23.12
C ARG A 193 60.30 6.50 22.16
N LYS A 194 60.55 7.32 21.12
CA LYS A 194 61.87 7.30 20.45
C LYS A 194 62.92 7.77 21.47
N LYS A 195 63.88 6.92 21.84
CA LYS A 195 65.09 7.24 22.61
C LYS A 195 66.17 6.21 22.22
N LYS A 196 67.44 6.53 21.93
CA LYS A 196 68.25 7.77 21.76
C LYS A 196 69.49 7.35 20.94
N ALA A 197 70.07 8.24 20.13
CA ALA A 197 71.49 8.13 19.79
C ALA A 197 72.28 9.05 20.72
N SER A 198 73.20 8.45 21.48
CA SER A 198 74.12 9.10 22.41
C SER A 198 75.40 9.45 21.64
N TYR A 199 75.71 10.73 21.47
CA TYR A 199 77.01 11.19 21.00
C TYR A 199 77.72 11.88 22.16
N LYS A 200 78.84 11.31 22.61
CA LYS A 200 79.69 11.87 23.66
C LYS A 200 80.27 13.21 23.18
N LYS A 201 80.23 14.24 24.01
CA LYS A 201 81.18 15.36 23.89
C LYS A 201 81.52 15.93 25.26
N SER A 202 82.82 15.99 25.54
CA SER A 202 83.45 16.57 26.73
C SER A 202 83.43 18.10 26.69
N SER A 203 83.73 18.65 27.87
CA SER A 203 83.82 20.04 28.32
C SER A 203 84.47 21.07 27.38
N ILE A 204 84.26 22.34 27.78
CA ILE A 204 85.00 23.59 27.52
C ILE A 204 84.40 24.61 26.53
N GLU A 205 84.19 25.82 27.09
CA GLU A 205 84.12 27.18 26.49
C GLU A 205 82.97 27.46 25.48
N VAL A 206 82.38 28.64 25.26
CA VAL A 206 82.41 30.08 25.68
C VAL A 206 81.13 30.67 24.99
N PRO A 207 80.60 31.87 25.35
CA PRO A 207 79.20 32.20 25.14
C PRO A 207 78.84 32.77 23.74
N ASP A 208 77.52 32.74 23.50
CA ASP A 208 76.70 33.56 22.58
C ASP A 208 76.66 33.29 21.06
N GLU A 209 75.55 33.77 20.48
CA GLU A 209 75.14 33.81 19.06
C GLU A 209 74.54 32.54 18.41
N LYS A 210 73.19 32.50 18.32
CA LYS A 210 72.41 32.43 17.04
C LYS A 210 70.95 32.02 17.27
N GLN A 211 70.17 32.96 17.82
CA GLN A 211 68.71 33.04 17.60
C GLN A 211 68.45 33.65 16.21
N MET A 212 68.77 32.94 15.13
CA MET A 212 68.40 33.39 13.78
C MET A 212 68.35 32.20 12.83
N LYS A 213 67.19 31.54 12.74
CA LYS A 213 66.76 30.77 11.55
C LYS A 213 65.38 30.09 11.65
N LYS A 214 64.76 30.00 12.83
CA LYS A 214 63.47 29.30 12.95
C LYS A 214 62.22 30.16 12.66
N ASN A 215 62.32 31.48 12.81
CA ASN A 215 61.17 32.38 12.68
C ASN A 215 60.83 32.75 11.22
N HIS A 216 61.78 32.59 10.28
CA HIS A 216 61.57 32.98 8.89
C HIS A 216 60.79 31.93 8.07
N THR A 217 60.85 30.65 8.47
CA THR A 217 60.13 29.55 7.80
C THR A 217 58.67 29.47 8.24
N ASP A 218 58.38 29.85 9.49
CA ASP A 218 57.01 29.83 10.03
C ASP A 218 56.15 30.96 9.43
N LEU A 219 56.74 32.15 9.22
CA LEU A 219 56.06 33.24 8.54
C LEU A 219 55.73 32.89 7.09
N LYS A 220 56.66 32.26 6.36
CA LYS A 220 56.49 31.93 4.93
C LYS A 220 55.37 30.92 4.66
N THR A 221 55.14 30.00 5.60
CA THR A 221 54.08 28.99 5.49
C THR A 221 52.69 29.57 5.76
N LYS A 222 52.60 30.55 6.67
CA LYS A 222 51.33 31.18 7.07
C LYS A 222 50.75 32.09 5.98
N TYR A 223 51.57 32.73 5.14
CA TYR A 223 51.11 33.52 3.99
C TYR A 223 50.67 32.64 2.81
N HIS A 224 51.32 31.50 2.59
CA HIS A 224 50.97 30.60 1.47
C HIS A 224 49.60 29.92 1.65
N LEU A 225 49.23 29.54 2.88
CA LEU A 225 47.90 28.96 3.16
C LEU A 225 46.77 29.99 3.03
N LYS A 226 47.03 31.27 3.34
CA LYS A 226 46.04 32.35 3.20
C LYS A 226 45.74 32.71 1.73
N ALA A 227 46.71 32.51 0.84
CA ALA A 227 46.55 32.72 -0.60
C ALA A 227 45.78 31.59 -1.32
N ILE A 228 45.81 30.37 -0.79
CA ILE A 228 45.10 29.22 -1.40
C ILE A 228 43.60 29.27 -1.06
N MET A 229 43.22 29.67 0.16
CA MET A 229 41.80 29.77 0.54
C MET A 229 41.04 30.92 -0.16
N THR A 230 41.74 31.93 -0.66
CA THR A 230 41.14 33.07 -1.38
C THR A 230 40.89 32.79 -2.87
N SER A 231 41.51 31.74 -3.44
CA SER A 231 41.31 31.37 -4.86
C SER A 231 40.11 30.44 -5.09
N SER A 232 39.68 29.65 -4.09
CA SER A 232 38.57 28.70 -4.26
C SER A 232 37.19 29.35 -4.15
N SER A 233 37.09 30.56 -3.58
CA SER A 233 35.83 31.31 -3.44
C SER A 233 35.44 32.08 -4.72
N HIS A 234 36.34 32.21 -5.70
CA HIS A 234 36.09 32.94 -6.94
C HIS A 234 35.66 32.06 -8.14
N PHE A 235 35.66 30.72 -8.01
CA PHE A 235 35.32 29.80 -9.10
C PHE A 235 33.86 29.30 -9.12
N ALA A 236 33.02 29.73 -8.18
CA ALA A 236 31.63 29.25 -8.05
C ALA A 236 30.55 30.22 -8.59
N LEU A 237 30.92 31.30 -9.29
CA LEU A 237 29.97 32.35 -9.71
C LEU A 237 29.88 32.63 -11.23
N THR A 238 30.40 31.76 -12.11
CA THR A 238 30.35 31.99 -13.58
C THR A 238 29.89 30.78 -14.42
N GLY A 239 29.04 29.90 -13.89
CA GLY A 239 28.63 28.65 -14.57
C GLY A 239 27.14 28.34 -14.63
N LEU A 240 26.25 29.33 -14.64
CA LEU A 240 24.80 29.14 -14.84
C LEU A 240 24.28 30.19 -15.83
N HIS A 241 24.29 29.83 -17.11
CA HIS A 241 23.34 30.28 -18.13
C HIS A 241 23.24 29.22 -19.22
#